data_AF-A0A971QX42-F1
#
_entry.id   AF-A0A971QX42-F1
#
_cell.length_a   1.000
_cell.length_b   1.000
_cell.length_c   1.000
_cell.angle_alpha   90.00
_cell.angle_beta   90.00
_cell.angle_gamma   90.00
#
_symmetry.space_group_name_H-M   'P 1'
#
loop_
_entity.id
_entity.type
_entity.pdbx_description
1 polymer ?
#
loop_
_entity_poly.entity_id
_entity_poly.type
_entity_poly.pdbx_seq_one_letter_code
_entity_poly.pdbx_strand_id
1 'polypeptide(L)' 'MLNFLPSVLVGTIAALLLALNVVLWVSTLFVFAIPKFLLPIPPLTRALNRILHWIGENWIACNSGWMRLTQRTQWD' A
#
# COMPACT_ATOMS: atom_id res chain seq x y z
N MET A 1 -14.20 11.17 -5.30
CA MET A 1 -15.56 10.83 -5.78
C MET A 1 -16.61 10.80 -4.67
N LEU A 2 -16.27 10.39 -3.45
CA LEU A 2 -17.18 10.33 -2.29
C LEU A 2 -17.43 11.69 -1.61
N ASN A 3 -16.80 12.75 -2.10
CA ASN A 3 -16.89 14.11 -1.55
C ASN A 3 -18.28 14.77 -1.64
N PHE A 4 -19.31 14.06 -2.11
CA PHE A 4 -20.71 14.48 -1.99
C PHE A 4 -21.33 14.10 -0.62
N LEU A 5 -20.67 13.22 0.14
CA LEU A 5 -21.07 12.82 1.49
C LEU A 5 -20.56 13.83 2.55
N PRO A 6 -21.11 13.79 3.78
CA PRO A 6 -20.58 14.59 4.89
C PRO A 6 -19.10 14.32 5.14
N SER A 7 -18.35 15.38 5.46
CA SER A 7 -16.88 15.33 5.61
C SER A 7 -16.40 14.29 6.62
N VAL A 8 -17.11 14.15 7.75
CA VAL A 8 -16.78 13.15 8.78
C VAL A 8 -16.89 11.73 8.23
N LEU A 9 -17.93 11.43 7.46
CA LEU A 9 -18.13 10.09 6.87
C LEU A 9 -17.03 9.77 5.85
N VAL A 10 -16.68 10.74 5.00
CA VAL A 10 -15.57 10.59 4.04
C VAL A 10 -14.25 10.36 4.76
N GLY A 11 -13.99 11.09 5.85
CA GLY A 11 -12.81 10.91 6.70
C GLY A 11 -12.74 9.52 7.32
N THR A 12 -13.85 9.00 7.85
CA THR A 12 -13.92 7.65 8.40
C THR A 12 -13.65 6.59 7.33
N ILE A 13 -14.27 6.71 6.16
CA ILE A 13 -14.03 5.80 5.03
C ILE A 13 -12.57 5.86 4.60
N ALA A 14 -11.98 7.06 4.51
CA ALA A 14 -10.58 7.25 4.16
C ALA A 14 -9.65 6.57 5.17
N ALA A 15 -9.89 6.77 6.47
CA ALA A 15 -9.10 6.16 7.54
C ALA A 15 -9.20 4.63 7.52
N LEU A 16 -10.38 4.06 7.29
CA LEU A 16 -10.57 2.62 7.19
C LEU A 16 -9.86 2.03 5.97
N LEU A 17 -9.99 2.68 4.80
CA LEU A 17 -9.29 2.25 3.58
C LEU A 17 -7.78 2.33 3.74
N LEU A 18 -7.27 3.40 4.36
CA LEU A 18 -5.85 3.53 4.68
C LEU A 18 -5.38 2.45 5.66
N ALA A 19 -6.11 2.21 6.75
CA ALA A 19 -5.75 1.18 7.74
C ALA A 19 -5.72 -0.21 7.11
N LEU A 20 -6.74 -0.56 6.30
CA LEU A 20 -6.78 -1.81 5.56
C LEU A 20 -5.60 -1.94 4.59
N ASN A 21 -5.31 -0.86 3.85
CA ASN A 21 -4.21 -0.81 2.90
C ASN A 21 -2.85 -1.03 3.60
N VAL A 22 -2.60 -0.37 4.74
CA VAL A 22 -1.39 -0.53 5.54
C VAL A 22 -1.28 -1.96 6.07
N VAL A 23 -2.32 -2.49 6.71
CA VAL A 23 -2.29 -3.84 7.29
C VAL A 23 -2.01 -4.88 6.22
N LEU A 24 -2.66 -4.78 5.06
CA LEU A 24 -2.49 -5.72 3.95
C LEU A 24 -1.07 -5.65 3.37
N TRP A 25 -0.61 -4.45 3.00
CA TRP A 25 0.65 -4.30 2.28
C TRP A 25 1.87 -4.47 3.19
N VAL A 26 1.84 -3.98 4.43
CA VAL A 26 2.94 -4.15 5.37
C VAL A 26 3.09 -5.62 5.77
N SER A 27 1.98 -6.31 6.06
CA SER A 27 2.04 -7.76 6.38
C SER A 27 2.61 -8.55 5.20
N THR A 28 2.13 -8.27 3.99
CA THR A 28 2.64 -8.92 2.76
C THR A 28 4.12 -8.61 2.55
N LEU A 29 4.55 -7.36 2.73
CA LEU A 29 5.95 -6.95 2.60
C LEU A 29 6.84 -7.72 3.59
N PHE A 30 6.44 -7.86 4.84
CA PHE A 30 7.23 -8.59 5.84
C PHE A 30 7.41 -10.06 5.52
N VAL A 31 6.40 -10.73 4.95
CA VAL A 31 6.50 -12.13 4.51
C VAL A 31 7.65 -12.35 3.53
N PHE A 32 7.98 -11.36 2.69
CA PHE A 32 9.08 -11.46 1.71
C PHE A 32 10.37 -10.76 2.16
N ALA A 33 10.26 -9.68 2.94
CA ALA A 33 11.41 -8.93 3.42
C ALA A 33 12.18 -9.67 4.50
N ILE A 34 11.50 -10.37 5.41
CA ILE A 34 12.15 -11.14 6.49
C ILE A 34 13.02 -12.28 5.92
N PRO A 35 12.52 -13.15 5.03
CA PRO A 35 13.37 -14.18 4.40
C PRO A 35 14.53 -13.59 3.62
N LYS A 36 14.32 -12.48 2.89
CA LYS A 36 15.40 -11.78 2.18
C LYS A 36 16.51 -11.31 3.14
N PHE A 37 16.12 -10.79 4.30
CA PHE A 37 17.04 -10.29 5.31
C PHE A 37 17.83 -11.42 5.99
N LEU A 38 17.14 -12.53 6.33
CA LEU A 38 17.75 -13.66 7.03
C LEU A 38 18.60 -14.55 6.11
N LEU A 39 18.29 -14.62 4.82
CA LEU A 39 18.95 -15.51 3.86
C LEU A 39 19.70 -14.71 2.78
N PRO A 40 21.02 -14.49 2.93
CA PRO A 40 21.83 -13.71 1.98
C PRO A 40 22.21 -14.53 0.74
N ILE A 41 21.27 -15.27 0.14
CA ILE A 41 21.50 -16.13 -1.02
C ILE A 41 21.27 -15.28 -2.30
N PRO A 42 22.30 -15.01 -3.13
CA PRO A 42 22.19 -14.06 -4.25
C PRO A 42 21.04 -14.31 -5.25
N PRO A 43 20.74 -15.54 -5.70
CA PRO A 43 19.60 -15.77 -6.59
C PRO A 43 18.25 -15.54 -5.90
N LEU A 44 18.12 -15.93 -4.62
CA LEU A 44 16.90 -15.75 -3.83
C LEU A 44 16.64 -14.26 -3.57
N THR A 45 17.67 -13.51 -3.16
CA THR A 45 17.54 -12.08 -2.89
C THR A 45 17.14 -11.29 -4.14
N ARG A 46 17.64 -11.66 -5.34
CA ARG A 46 17.20 -11.07 -6.62
C ARG A 46 15.72 -11.36 -6.91
N ALA A 47 15.25 -12.59 -6.68
CA ALA A 47 13.84 -12.94 -6.87
C ALA A 47 12.94 -12.16 -5.89
N LEU A 48 13.30 -12.15 -4.60
CA LEU A 48 12.58 -11.41 -3.57
C LEU A 48 12.60 -9.90 -3.83
N ASN A 49 13.68 -9.34 -4.38
CA ASN A 49 13.73 -7.94 -4.79
C ASN A 49 12.68 -7.60 -5.84
N ARG A 50 12.49 -8.45 -6.86
CA ARG A 50 11.44 -8.22 -7.88
C ARG A 50 10.05 -8.25 -7.26
N ILE A 51 9.79 -9.21 -6.37
CA ILE A 51 8.51 -9.32 -5.66
C ILE A 51 8.26 -8.09 -4.78
N LEU A 52 9.27 -7.66 -4.02
CA LEU A 52 9.17 -6.48 -3.15
C LEU A 52 8.94 -5.19 -3.94
N HIS A 53 9.58 -5.04 -5.11
CA HIS A 53 9.31 -3.91 -6.01
C HIS A 53 7.86 -3.92 -6.50
N TRP A 54 7.39 -5.08 -6.98
CA TRP A 54 6.00 -5.24 -7.42
C TRP A 54 5.00 -4.95 -6.29
N ILE A 55 5.27 -5.41 -5.07
CA ILE A 55 4.48 -5.08 -3.87
C ILE A 55 4.42 -3.57 -3.66
N GLY A 56 5.57 -2.87 -3.74
CA GLY A 56 5.64 -1.42 -3.57
C GLY A 56 4.83 -0.67 -4.63
N GLU A 57 4.93 -1.06 -5.90
CA GLU A 57 4.15 -0.47 -6.99
C GLU A 57 2.63 -0.64 -6.76
N ASN A 58 2.19 -1.84 -6.38
CA ASN A 58 0.78 -2.10 -6.11
C ASN A 58 0.29 -1.38 -4.85
N TRP A 59 1.14 -1.24 -3.84
CA TRP A 59 0.83 -0.44 -2.66
C TRP A 59 0.58 1.02 -3.05
N ILE A 60 1.49 1.64 -3.82
CA ILE A 60 1.34 3.02 -4.31
C ILE A 60 0.07 3.18 -5.16
N ALA A 61 -0.21 2.23 -6.06
CA ALA A 61 -1.40 2.26 -6.89
C ALA A 61 -2.69 2.19 -6.04
N CYS A 62 -2.74 1.29 -5.06
CA CYS A 62 -3.87 1.15 -4.15
C CYS A 62 -4.02 2.39 -3.24
N ASN A 63 -2.89 2.95 -2.79
CA ASN A 63 -2.88 4.18 -2.00
C ASN A 63 -3.47 5.36 -2.79
N SER A 64 -3.04 5.52 -4.04
CA SER A 64 -3.59 6.51 -4.98
C SER A 64 -5.08 6.26 -5.25
N GLY A 65 -5.51 5.00 -5.31
CA GLY A 65 -6.90 4.61 -5.51
C GLY A 65 -7.83 5.14 -4.41
N TRP A 66 -7.55 4.83 -3.13
CA TRP A 66 -8.41 5.30 -2.04
C TRP A 66 -8.34 6.83 -1.86
N MET A 67 -7.18 7.44 -2.12
CA MET A 67 -7.04 8.90 -2.10
C MET A 67 -7.90 9.55 -3.17
N ARG A 68 -7.94 9.02 -4.41
CA ARG A 68 -8.81 9.54 -5.48
C ARG A 68 -10.30 9.35 -5.17
N LEU A 69 -10.66 8.30 -4.43
CA LEU A 69 -12.02 8.06 -3.99
C LEU A 69 -12.47 9.07 -2.94
N THR A 70 -11.62 9.35 -1.94
CA THR A 70 -12.01 10.11 -0.73
C THR A 70 -11.53 11.56 -0.72
N GLN A 71 -10.36 11.84 -1.27
CA GLN A 71 -9.72 13.16 -1.26
C GLN A 71 -9.86 13.87 -2.62
N ARG A 72 -9.62 15.19 -2.62
CA ARG A 72 -9.40 15.98 -3.84
C ARG A 72 -7.93 16.39 -3.94
N THR A 73 -7.03 15.44 -3.73
CA THR A 73 -5.58 15.68 -3.74
C THR A 73 -5.14 16.11 -5.13
N GLN A 74 -4.55 17.29 -5.23
CA GLN A 74 -3.79 17.74 -6.41
C GLN A 74 -2.31 17.60 -6.08
N TRP A 75 -1.58 16.95 -6.98
CA TRP A 75 -0.14 16.78 -6.90
C TRP A 75 0.49 17.75 -7.92
N ASP A 76 1.57 18.43 -7.52
CA ASP A 76 2.34 19.34 -8.37
C ASP A 76 3.31 18.59 -9.30
#